data_AF-A0A127M6V0-F1
#
_entry.id   AF-A0A127M6V0-F1
#
_cell.length_a   1.000
_cell.length_b   1.000
_cell.length_c   1.000
_cell.angle_alpha   90.00
_cell.angle_beta   90.00
_cell.angle_gamma   90.00
#
_symmetry.space_group_name_H-M   'P 1'
#
loop_
_entity.id
_entity.type
_entity.pdbx_description
1 polymer ?
#
loop_
_entity_poly.entity_id
_entity_poly.type
_entity_poly.pdbx_seq_one_letter_code
_entity_poly.pdbx_strand_id
1 'polypeptide(L)'
;MHQLHKHLLATSLALAGSVSLAVYSPVASAETDSKAQSTNTSKHRYSDAHLHIVDFFQEGEPLSKLITAMDKGKIDHAMISGIPLMKKWHEDEPKRPRYYAGDDAGMYWFSATDSYVAEAYRKLPKQDRERLHPFLCGFNPTDKNADKHLRQMLETYPDVWQGIGEVLTRHDDLTALTQDDTPRANNEAMYRVYRVAAEFMLPVLLHSNITSKRERNPLYVGEIEDALAAHPDVNFIWAHAGTSATLHRYQDKLDFLLPALSKLLAAHDNLYIDLSWAVLTPYLLDKNQEAADGWVALINKYPKRFMIGSDGLGSYDKIAANLNEYVPFLDALNKEAAQGVARNNFIALLPKKSVRKILANAHQDTDSL
;
A
#
# COMPACT_ATOMS: atom_id res chain seq x y z
N MET A 1 -79.85 32.39 8.53
CA MET A 1 -80.48 32.43 9.87
C MET A 1 -79.35 32.44 10.90
N HIS A 2 -79.43 33.24 11.98
CA HIS A 2 -78.55 33.26 13.18
C HIS A 2 -77.01 33.44 12.93
N GLN A 3 -76.24 34.40 13.48
CA GLN A 3 -76.10 35.02 14.83
C GLN A 3 -75.72 34.02 15.94
N LEU A 4 -74.83 34.27 16.92
CA LEU A 4 -73.84 35.33 17.30
C LEU A 4 -72.79 34.64 18.23
N HIS A 5 -71.63 35.15 18.71
CA HIS A 5 -71.03 36.47 18.98
C HIS A 5 -69.61 36.57 18.33
N LYS A 6 -68.58 37.44 18.56
CA LYS A 6 -68.07 38.34 19.64
C LYS A 6 -67.53 37.60 20.90
N HIS A 7 -66.44 37.96 21.61
CA HIS A 7 -65.34 38.97 21.52
C HIS A 7 -63.99 38.25 21.89
N LEU A 8 -62.77 38.81 22.02
CA LEU A 8 -62.27 40.14 22.42
C LEU A 8 -60.85 40.45 21.84
N LEU A 9 -60.22 41.56 22.27
CA LEU A 9 -59.03 42.18 21.66
C LEU A 9 -57.65 41.67 22.17
N ALA A 10 -56.69 41.72 21.23
CA ALA A 10 -55.28 42.18 21.36
C ALA A 10 -54.36 41.67 22.49
N THR A 11 -53.19 41.15 22.07
CA THR A 11 -51.93 41.87 22.34
C THR A 11 -50.86 41.52 21.30
N SER A 12 -49.98 42.46 20.99
CA SER A 12 -48.87 42.30 20.05
C SER A 12 -47.58 41.96 20.78
N LEU A 13 -46.84 40.94 20.33
CA LEU A 13 -45.41 40.83 20.61
C LEU A 13 -44.70 40.24 19.40
N ALA A 14 -43.80 41.02 18.78
CA ALA A 14 -42.94 40.53 17.72
C ALA A 14 -41.71 39.88 18.35
N LEU A 15 -41.49 38.59 18.09
CA LEU A 15 -40.27 37.89 18.52
C LEU A 15 -39.33 37.76 17.32
N ALA A 16 -38.34 38.65 17.26
CA ALA A 16 -37.34 38.66 16.20
C ALA A 16 -36.22 37.65 16.49
N GLY A 17 -35.87 36.87 15.45
CA GLY A 17 -34.57 36.23 15.20
C GLY A 17 -33.71 35.73 16.36
N SER A 18 -33.61 34.41 16.49
CA SER A 18 -32.31 33.74 16.73
C SER A 18 -32.42 32.24 16.42
N VAL A 19 -32.17 31.86 15.15
CA VAL A 19 -31.80 30.47 14.83
C VAL A 19 -30.31 30.34 15.11
N SER A 20 -29.96 29.71 16.24
CA SER A 20 -28.57 29.44 16.59
C SER A 20 -27.96 28.44 15.60
N LEU A 21 -27.14 28.92 14.66
CA LEU A 21 -26.22 28.04 13.94
C LEU A 21 -25.27 27.44 14.97
N ALA A 22 -25.33 26.12 15.16
CA ALA A 22 -24.32 25.37 15.88
C ALA A 22 -23.03 25.39 15.06
N VAL A 23 -22.16 26.35 15.32
CA VAL A 23 -20.85 26.46 14.67
C VAL A 23 -20.03 25.23 15.05
N TYR A 24 -19.78 24.36 14.08
CA TYR A 24 -18.91 23.20 14.24
C TYR A 24 -17.46 23.68 14.37
N SER A 25 -17.01 23.93 15.60
CA SER A 25 -15.60 24.17 15.88
C SER A 25 -14.78 22.95 15.41
N PRO A 26 -13.66 23.13 14.68
CA PRO A 26 -12.73 22.04 14.47
C PRO A 26 -12.21 21.59 15.84
N VAL A 27 -12.24 20.29 16.12
CA VAL A 27 -11.63 19.75 17.33
C VAL A 27 -10.14 20.03 17.27
N ALA A 28 -9.66 20.90 18.17
CA ALA A 28 -8.25 21.21 18.28
C ALA A 28 -7.47 19.93 18.59
N SER A 29 -6.29 19.79 17.98
CA SER A 29 -5.33 18.73 18.31
C SER A 29 -4.99 18.82 19.79
N ALA A 30 -5.39 17.82 20.56
CA ALA A 30 -5.02 17.73 21.97
C ALA A 30 -3.50 17.52 22.06
N GLU A 31 -2.81 18.50 22.64
CA GLU A 31 -1.39 18.39 22.95
C GLU A 31 -1.21 17.34 24.06
N THR A 32 -0.80 16.12 23.68
CA THR A 32 -0.36 15.11 24.64
C THR A 32 1.07 15.39 25.06
N ASP A 33 1.29 15.67 26.35
CA ASP A 33 2.62 15.94 26.93
C ASP A 33 3.68 14.94 26.43
N SER A 34 4.80 15.47 25.94
CA SER A 34 5.89 14.71 25.37
C SER A 34 6.70 13.98 26.44
N LYS A 35 6.20 12.82 26.88
CA LYS A 35 7.04 11.84 27.60
C LYS A 35 8.26 11.51 26.74
N ALA A 36 9.43 11.64 27.34
CA ALA A 36 10.72 11.66 26.65
C ALA A 36 10.84 10.52 25.62
N GLN A 37 10.93 10.91 24.36
CA GLN A 37 11.12 10.00 23.24
C GLN A 37 12.52 9.36 23.38
N SER A 38 12.57 8.15 23.95
CA SER A 38 13.83 7.44 24.13
C SER A 38 14.44 7.22 22.76
N THR A 39 15.66 7.72 22.55
CA THR A 39 16.44 7.49 21.32
C THR A 39 16.99 6.08 21.31
N ASN A 40 16.07 5.10 21.25
CA ASN A 40 16.36 3.70 21.02
C ASN A 40 16.94 3.57 19.60
N THR A 41 18.27 3.65 19.50
CA THR A 41 19.00 3.71 18.23
C THR A 41 19.05 2.33 17.58
N SER A 42 17.88 1.85 17.11
CA SER A 42 17.60 0.49 16.63
C SER A 42 18.83 -0.24 16.08
N LYS A 43 19.12 -1.40 16.66
CA LYS A 43 20.22 -2.27 16.23
C LYS A 43 20.03 -2.84 14.82
N HIS A 44 18.81 -2.75 14.29
CA HIS A 44 18.45 -3.23 12.96
C HIS A 44 18.91 -2.25 11.88
N ARG A 45 19.06 -2.75 10.66
CA ARG A 45 19.14 -1.97 9.42
C ARG A 45 17.99 -2.43 8.55
N TYR A 46 17.38 -1.51 7.81
CA TYR A 46 16.13 -1.79 7.13
C TYR A 46 16.29 -1.98 5.62
N SER A 47 15.38 -2.73 5.02
CA SER A 47 14.98 -2.55 3.63
C SER A 47 13.51 -2.16 3.65
N ASP A 48 13.21 -0.94 3.23
CA ASP A 48 11.85 -0.45 3.18
C ASP A 48 11.12 -1.14 2.03
N ALA A 49 10.31 -2.15 2.32
CA ALA A 49 9.66 -2.96 1.29
C ALA A 49 8.46 -2.27 0.63
N HIS A 50 8.04 -1.09 1.09
CA HIS A 50 6.81 -0.45 0.61
C HIS A 50 6.88 1.09 0.72
N LEU A 51 7.10 1.76 -0.42
CA LEU A 51 7.14 3.22 -0.52
C LEU A 51 6.68 3.73 -1.90
N HIS A 52 5.87 4.78 -1.90
CA HIS A 52 5.42 5.53 -3.07
C HIS A 52 6.12 6.91 -3.13
N ILE A 53 6.75 7.22 -4.26
CA ILE A 53 7.54 8.46 -4.39
C ILE A 53 6.69 9.70 -4.72
N VAL A 54 5.39 9.50 -4.95
CA VAL A 54 4.39 10.53 -5.25
C VAL A 54 3.05 10.17 -4.57
N ASP A 55 2.22 11.17 -4.35
CA ASP A 55 0.86 11.04 -3.83
C ASP A 55 -0.20 10.84 -4.92
N PHE A 56 -1.48 10.78 -4.53
CA PHE A 56 -2.62 10.62 -5.45
C PHE A 56 -2.88 11.81 -6.39
N PHE A 57 -2.09 12.87 -6.31
CA PHE A 57 -2.03 13.97 -7.28
C PHE A 57 -0.75 13.96 -8.12
N GLN A 58 0.08 12.92 -7.96
CA GLN A 58 1.38 12.74 -8.59
C GLN A 58 2.42 13.78 -8.12
N GLU A 59 2.20 14.38 -6.93
CA GLU A 59 3.13 15.32 -6.29
C GLU A 59 4.01 14.57 -5.27
N GLY A 60 5.30 14.92 -5.17
CA GLY A 60 6.21 14.22 -4.27
C GLY A 60 7.59 14.86 -4.12
N GLU A 61 8.29 14.48 -3.06
CA GLU A 61 9.64 14.96 -2.74
C GLU A 61 10.70 14.30 -3.65
N PRO A 62 11.77 15.03 -4.04
CA PRO A 62 12.82 14.48 -4.91
C PRO A 62 13.59 13.34 -4.22
N LEU A 63 13.96 12.29 -4.96
CA LEU A 63 14.61 11.09 -4.42
C LEU A 63 15.94 11.34 -3.68
N SER A 64 16.60 12.48 -3.89
CA SER A 64 17.76 12.88 -3.08
C SER A 64 17.40 13.13 -1.60
N LYS A 65 16.17 13.56 -1.30
CA LYS A 65 15.63 13.59 0.07
C LYS A 65 15.37 12.18 0.59
N LEU A 66 14.88 11.24 -0.23
CA LEU A 66 14.69 9.84 0.16
C LEU A 66 16.02 9.22 0.59
N ILE A 67 17.08 9.34 -0.22
CA ILE A 67 18.44 8.88 0.15
C ILE A 67 18.90 9.52 1.47
N THR A 68 18.68 10.84 1.65
CA THR A 68 19.01 11.56 2.88
C THR A 68 18.23 11.05 4.11
N ALA A 69 16.97 10.65 3.94
CA ALA A 69 16.13 10.06 4.99
C ALA A 69 16.55 8.62 5.29
N MET A 70 16.87 7.82 4.26
CA MET A 70 17.39 6.46 4.37
C MET A 70 18.68 6.40 5.18
N ASP A 71 19.63 7.31 4.89
CA ASP A 71 20.91 7.39 5.61
C ASP A 71 20.74 7.71 7.09
N LYS A 72 19.86 8.65 7.43
CA LYS A 72 19.48 8.95 8.82
C LYS A 72 18.76 7.77 9.50
N GLY A 73 17.94 7.05 8.75
CA GLY A 73 17.09 5.95 9.24
C GLY A 73 17.74 4.56 9.31
N LYS A 74 19.02 4.42 8.91
CA LYS A 74 19.69 3.10 8.72
C LYS A 74 18.97 2.20 7.69
N ILE A 75 18.31 2.80 6.71
CA ILE A 75 17.64 2.09 5.61
C ILE A 75 18.68 1.88 4.50
N ASP A 76 19.00 0.62 4.21
CA ASP A 76 19.97 0.27 3.17
C ASP A 76 19.33 0.34 1.77
N HIS A 77 18.12 -0.20 1.66
CA HIS A 77 17.39 -0.41 0.41
C HIS A 77 15.95 0.07 0.54
N ALA A 78 15.31 0.48 -0.57
CA ALA A 78 13.88 0.74 -0.61
C ALA A 78 13.25 0.22 -1.91
N MET A 79 12.11 -0.47 -1.81
CA MET A 79 11.12 -0.55 -2.87
C MET A 79 10.69 0.87 -3.20
N ILE A 80 10.60 1.24 -4.48
CA ILE A 80 9.92 2.48 -4.87
C ILE A 80 8.91 2.20 -5.98
N SER A 81 7.72 2.79 -5.87
CA SER A 81 6.74 2.80 -6.96
C SER A 81 6.13 4.19 -7.11
N GLY A 82 5.35 4.38 -8.18
CA GLY A 82 4.43 5.51 -8.27
C GLY A 82 3.18 5.27 -7.42
N ILE A 83 2.07 5.92 -7.76
CA ILE A 83 0.75 5.48 -7.30
C ILE A 83 -0.16 5.37 -8.54
N PRO A 84 -0.84 4.23 -8.76
CA PRO A 84 -1.42 3.92 -10.07
C PRO A 84 -2.77 4.58 -10.31
N LEU A 85 -3.40 5.14 -9.26
CA LEU A 85 -4.63 5.93 -9.35
C LEU A 85 -4.32 7.41 -9.12
N MET A 86 -4.93 8.28 -9.93
CA MET A 86 -4.92 9.73 -9.74
C MET A 86 -6.31 10.24 -9.35
N LYS A 87 -6.36 11.13 -8.35
CA LYS A 87 -7.61 11.75 -7.86
C LYS A 87 -8.05 12.87 -8.78
N LYS A 88 -9.27 12.79 -9.33
CA LYS A 88 -9.89 13.90 -10.07
C LYS A 88 -10.27 15.00 -9.08
N TRP A 89 -9.97 16.25 -9.43
CA TRP A 89 -10.67 17.41 -8.87
C TRP A 89 -11.89 17.66 -9.77
N HIS A 90 -13.11 17.49 -9.25
CA HIS A 90 -14.33 17.74 -10.04
C HIS A 90 -14.64 19.25 -10.12
N GLU A 91 -15.39 19.65 -11.15
CA GLU A 91 -15.87 21.03 -11.28
C GLU A 91 -16.89 21.40 -10.19
N ASP A 92 -17.64 20.40 -9.70
CA ASP A 92 -18.58 20.53 -8.58
C ASP A 92 -17.91 20.55 -7.19
N GLU A 93 -16.61 20.20 -7.10
CA GLU A 93 -15.91 20.18 -5.81
C GLU A 93 -15.47 21.60 -5.40
N PRO A 94 -15.95 22.13 -4.26
CA PRO A 94 -15.79 23.56 -3.91
C PRO A 94 -14.35 23.98 -3.57
N LYS A 95 -13.39 23.04 -3.61
CA LYS A 95 -11.95 23.25 -3.47
C LYS A 95 -11.20 22.00 -3.97
N ARG A 96 -9.92 22.14 -4.31
CA ARG A 96 -9.06 20.97 -4.59
C ARG A 96 -8.98 20.05 -3.35
N PRO A 97 -9.17 18.72 -3.48
CA PRO A 97 -8.94 17.78 -2.37
C PRO A 97 -7.49 17.78 -1.91
N ARG A 98 -7.26 17.34 -0.66
CA ARG A 98 -5.92 17.16 -0.05
C ARG A 98 -5.50 15.70 0.09
N TYR A 99 -6.36 14.76 -0.28
CA TYR A 99 -6.16 13.31 -0.21
C TYR A 99 -7.21 12.62 -1.07
N TYR A 100 -7.08 11.31 -1.35
CA TYR A 100 -8.04 10.59 -2.19
C TYR A 100 -9.46 10.59 -1.61
N ALA A 101 -9.58 10.36 -0.29
CA ALA A 101 -10.84 10.42 0.47
C ALA A 101 -11.14 11.84 1.00
N GLY A 102 -10.69 12.88 0.29
CA GLY A 102 -10.95 14.29 0.64
C GLY A 102 -12.34 14.79 0.25
N ASP A 103 -12.97 14.12 -0.71
CA ASP A 103 -14.29 14.36 -1.30
C ASP A 103 -14.72 13.12 -2.12
N ASP A 104 -15.90 13.14 -2.74
CA ASP A 104 -16.50 12.01 -3.47
C ASP A 104 -16.07 11.93 -4.95
N ALA A 105 -15.22 12.85 -5.44
CA ALA A 105 -14.80 12.85 -6.83
C ALA A 105 -14.01 11.58 -7.24
N GLY A 106 -14.33 11.00 -8.39
CA GLY A 106 -13.75 9.72 -8.80
C GLY A 106 -12.23 9.74 -9.09
N MET A 107 -11.67 8.55 -9.24
CA MET A 107 -10.26 8.28 -9.50
C MET A 107 -10.10 7.47 -10.78
N TYR A 108 -8.95 7.62 -11.45
CA TYR A 108 -8.66 6.97 -12.73
C TYR A 108 -7.22 6.45 -12.77
N TRP A 109 -6.98 5.40 -13.55
CA TRP A 109 -5.67 4.80 -13.72
C TRP A 109 -4.72 5.75 -14.48
N PHE A 110 -3.50 5.92 -13.97
CA PHE A 110 -2.56 6.94 -14.45
C PHE A 110 -1.17 6.37 -14.78
N SER A 111 -1.04 5.80 -16.00
CA SER A 111 0.18 5.13 -16.46
C SER A 111 1.44 6.00 -16.53
N ALA A 112 1.32 7.33 -16.57
CA ALA A 112 2.49 8.20 -16.58
C ALA A 112 3.26 8.23 -15.25
N THR A 113 2.69 7.69 -14.16
CA THR A 113 3.37 7.56 -12.85
C THR A 113 4.69 6.78 -12.97
N ASP A 114 4.70 5.71 -13.75
CA ASP A 114 5.89 4.87 -13.96
C ASP A 114 7.00 5.61 -14.72
N SER A 115 6.63 6.44 -15.70
CA SER A 115 7.59 7.31 -16.39
C SER A 115 8.17 8.37 -15.46
N TYR A 116 7.40 8.88 -14.50
CA TYR A 116 7.92 9.80 -13.47
C TYR A 116 8.91 9.09 -12.54
N VAL A 117 8.61 7.86 -12.12
CA VAL A 117 9.52 7.01 -11.32
C VAL A 117 10.81 6.72 -12.09
N ALA A 118 10.70 6.26 -13.34
CA ALA A 118 11.85 5.96 -14.17
C ALA A 118 12.75 7.19 -14.41
N GLU A 119 12.18 8.34 -14.76
CA GLU A 119 12.96 9.56 -14.98
C GLU A 119 13.49 10.19 -13.68
N ALA A 120 12.85 9.99 -12.53
CA ALA A 120 13.41 10.39 -11.24
C ALA A 120 14.60 9.49 -10.84
N TYR A 121 14.42 8.17 -10.92
CA TYR A 121 15.44 7.17 -10.61
C TYR A 121 16.67 7.33 -11.52
N ARG A 122 16.50 7.45 -12.84
CA ARG A 122 17.60 7.57 -13.81
C ARG A 122 18.52 8.77 -13.54
N LYS A 123 18.02 9.87 -12.98
CA LYS A 123 18.78 11.09 -12.64
C LYS A 123 19.70 10.93 -11.42
N LEU A 124 19.51 9.90 -10.58
CA LEU A 124 20.36 9.66 -9.41
C LEU A 124 21.77 9.16 -9.80
N PRO A 125 22.79 9.41 -8.96
CA PRO A 125 24.08 8.72 -9.04
C PRO A 125 23.92 7.20 -8.97
N LYS A 126 24.86 6.46 -9.57
CA LYS A 126 24.79 4.99 -9.64
C LYS A 126 24.65 4.33 -8.26
N GLN A 127 25.44 4.77 -7.29
CA GLN A 127 25.45 4.24 -5.91
C GLN A 127 24.08 4.36 -5.21
N ASP A 128 23.31 5.39 -5.55
CA ASP A 128 22.00 5.68 -4.96
C ASP A 128 20.91 4.87 -5.67
N ARG A 129 21.04 4.70 -7.00
CA ARG A 129 20.20 3.78 -7.78
C ARG A 129 20.35 2.33 -7.31
N GLU A 130 21.54 1.88 -6.93
CA GLU A 130 21.76 0.52 -6.40
C GLU A 130 21.08 0.24 -5.04
N ARG A 131 20.50 1.27 -4.40
CA ARG A 131 19.71 1.20 -3.15
C ARG A 131 18.20 1.34 -3.36
N LEU A 132 17.74 1.71 -4.55
CA LEU A 132 16.32 1.89 -4.85
C LEU A 132 15.87 0.82 -5.85
N HIS A 133 14.68 0.28 -5.65
CA HIS A 133 14.20 -0.90 -6.36
C HIS A 133 12.84 -0.61 -6.98
N PRO A 134 12.81 -0.06 -8.21
CA PRO A 134 11.59 0.38 -8.88
C PRO A 134 10.64 -0.78 -9.21
N PHE A 135 9.38 -0.67 -8.78
CA PHE A 135 8.29 -1.52 -9.21
C PHE A 135 7.32 -0.71 -10.12
N LEU A 136 6.79 -1.37 -11.15
CA LEU A 136 5.93 -0.81 -12.18
C LEU A 136 4.46 -0.94 -11.78
N CYS A 137 3.73 0.15 -11.55
CA CYS A 137 2.34 0.12 -11.06
C CYS A 137 1.29 0.68 -12.04
N GLY A 138 1.67 1.53 -12.99
CA GLY A 138 0.79 2.39 -13.78
C GLY A 138 -0.05 1.69 -14.86
N PHE A 139 -0.95 0.78 -14.49
CA PHE A 139 -1.86 0.12 -15.43
C PHE A 139 -3.24 -0.12 -14.83
N ASN A 140 -4.26 -0.29 -15.68
CA ASN A 140 -5.58 -0.74 -15.24
C ASN A 140 -5.58 -2.28 -15.06
N PRO A 141 -5.80 -2.82 -13.85
CA PRO A 141 -5.79 -4.26 -13.58
C PRO A 141 -6.97 -5.04 -14.21
N THR A 142 -7.93 -4.35 -14.87
CA THR A 142 -9.02 -5.00 -15.62
C THR A 142 -8.83 -4.98 -17.15
N ASP A 143 -7.87 -4.19 -17.68
CA ASP A 143 -7.58 -4.21 -19.12
C ASP A 143 -6.70 -5.41 -19.50
N LYS A 144 -7.21 -6.23 -20.42
CA LYS A 144 -6.48 -7.38 -20.98
C LYS A 144 -5.29 -6.98 -21.86
N ASN A 145 -5.08 -5.70 -22.17
CA ASN A 145 -3.89 -5.20 -22.87
C ASN A 145 -2.81 -4.65 -21.90
N ALA A 146 -3.04 -4.69 -20.58
CA ALA A 146 -2.01 -4.37 -19.60
C ALA A 146 -0.74 -5.23 -19.79
N ASP A 147 -0.86 -6.46 -20.30
CA ASP A 147 0.29 -7.32 -20.65
C ASP A 147 1.21 -6.69 -21.71
N LYS A 148 0.65 -6.02 -22.72
CA LYS A 148 1.41 -5.27 -23.74
C LYS A 148 1.99 -3.98 -23.17
N HIS A 149 1.22 -3.26 -22.36
CA HIS A 149 1.69 -2.01 -21.74
C HIS A 149 2.90 -2.26 -20.83
N LEU A 150 2.84 -3.29 -19.98
CA LEU A 150 3.96 -3.71 -19.14
C LEU A 150 5.19 -4.06 -19.99
N ARG A 151 5.04 -4.86 -21.05
CA ARG A 151 6.16 -5.18 -21.97
C ARG A 151 6.79 -3.93 -22.58
N GLN A 152 5.97 -3.00 -23.09
CA GLN A 152 6.46 -1.75 -23.65
C GLN A 152 7.24 -0.92 -22.61
N MET A 153 6.78 -0.86 -21.36
CA MET A 153 7.48 -0.15 -20.27
C MET A 153 8.75 -0.87 -19.80
N LEU A 154 8.77 -2.21 -19.85
CA LEU A 154 9.95 -3.04 -19.60
C LEU A 154 11.01 -2.88 -20.69
N GLU A 155 10.61 -2.82 -21.96
CA GLU A 155 11.47 -2.58 -23.13
C GLU A 155 11.99 -1.13 -23.18
N THR A 156 11.18 -0.15 -22.80
CA THR A 156 11.56 1.27 -22.76
C THR A 156 12.55 1.57 -21.63
N TYR A 157 12.40 0.90 -20.48
CA TYR A 157 13.21 1.14 -19.28
C TYR A 157 13.86 -0.15 -18.70
N PRO A 158 14.67 -0.89 -19.48
CA PRO A 158 15.10 -2.26 -19.16
C PRO A 158 16.23 -2.36 -18.11
N ASP A 159 16.65 -1.22 -17.54
CA ASP A 159 17.57 -1.10 -16.40
C ASP A 159 16.88 -0.61 -15.11
N VAL A 160 15.57 -0.32 -15.16
CA VAL A 160 14.82 0.33 -14.07
C VAL A 160 14.04 -0.70 -13.25
N TRP A 161 13.20 -1.51 -13.89
CA TRP A 161 12.19 -2.31 -13.20
C TRP A 161 12.77 -3.56 -12.53
N GLN A 162 12.35 -3.79 -11.29
CA GLN A 162 12.70 -4.93 -10.45
C GLN A 162 11.50 -5.62 -9.79
N GLY A 163 10.29 -5.18 -10.11
CA GLY A 163 9.02 -5.79 -9.70
C GLY A 163 7.83 -5.14 -10.42
N ILE A 164 6.64 -5.65 -10.17
CA ILE A 164 5.36 -5.07 -10.61
C ILE A 164 4.55 -4.73 -9.36
N GLY A 165 3.96 -3.54 -9.33
CA GLY A 165 3.12 -3.04 -8.25
C GLY A 165 3.63 -1.73 -7.62
N GLU A 166 2.93 -1.16 -6.63
CA GLU A 166 1.70 -1.70 -6.05
C GLU A 166 0.54 -1.84 -7.07
N VAL A 167 -0.05 -3.03 -7.14
CA VAL A 167 -1.26 -3.28 -7.92
C VAL A 167 -2.47 -3.18 -7.01
N LEU A 168 -3.19 -2.06 -7.11
CA LEU A 168 -4.43 -1.85 -6.35
C LEU A 168 -5.56 -2.75 -6.90
N THR A 169 -6.14 -3.57 -6.03
CA THR A 169 -7.35 -4.35 -6.34
C THR A 169 -8.53 -3.91 -5.46
N ARG A 170 -9.14 -4.82 -4.68
CA ARG A 170 -10.17 -4.43 -3.71
C ARG A 170 -9.51 -3.68 -2.55
N HIS A 171 -9.78 -2.40 -2.40
CA HIS A 171 -9.28 -1.57 -1.29
C HIS A 171 -10.32 -0.52 -0.88
N ASP A 172 -10.82 -0.63 0.35
CA ASP A 172 -11.66 0.34 1.07
C ASP A 172 -12.59 1.20 0.20
N ASP A 173 -12.34 2.51 0.13
CA ASP A 173 -13.11 3.47 -0.66
C ASP A 173 -12.49 3.69 -2.06
N LEU A 174 -11.23 3.31 -2.29
CA LEU A 174 -10.61 3.34 -3.62
C LEU A 174 -11.41 2.46 -4.61
N THR A 175 -11.94 1.33 -4.15
CA THR A 175 -12.84 0.46 -4.92
C THR A 175 -14.17 1.13 -5.32
N ALA A 176 -14.67 2.09 -4.55
CA ALA A 176 -15.90 2.82 -4.87
C ALA A 176 -15.64 4.13 -5.64
N LEU A 177 -14.46 4.73 -5.47
CA LEU A 177 -14.05 5.97 -6.14
C LEU A 177 -13.45 5.72 -7.54
N THR A 178 -12.89 4.54 -7.81
CA THR A 178 -12.32 4.22 -9.13
C THR A 178 -13.40 4.14 -10.21
N GLN A 179 -13.17 4.76 -11.37
CA GLN A 179 -14.16 4.93 -12.45
C GLN A 179 -14.34 3.69 -13.36
N ASP A 180 -13.47 2.69 -13.24
CA ASP A 180 -13.47 1.44 -14.01
C ASP A 180 -14.11 0.26 -13.25
N ASP A 181 -14.33 -0.86 -13.95
CA ASP A 181 -14.68 -2.15 -13.35
C ASP A 181 -13.76 -2.50 -12.16
N THR A 182 -14.32 -3.08 -11.09
CA THR A 182 -13.53 -3.34 -9.88
C THR A 182 -12.38 -4.32 -10.14
N PRO A 183 -11.11 -3.92 -9.92
CA PRO A 183 -9.97 -4.80 -10.03
C PRO A 183 -9.98 -5.92 -8.98
N ARG A 184 -9.51 -7.11 -9.38
CA ARG A 184 -9.44 -8.33 -8.58
C ARG A 184 -8.15 -9.07 -8.88
N ALA A 185 -7.57 -9.75 -7.88
CA ALA A 185 -6.36 -10.54 -8.09
C ALA A 185 -6.59 -11.72 -9.05
N ASN A 186 -7.76 -12.37 -9.00
CA ASN A 186 -8.15 -13.43 -9.93
C ASN A 186 -8.82 -12.94 -11.24
N ASN A 187 -8.56 -11.70 -11.67
CA ASN A 187 -9.04 -11.21 -12.97
C ASN A 187 -8.23 -11.85 -14.11
N GLU A 188 -8.89 -12.23 -15.22
CA GLU A 188 -8.20 -12.75 -16.42
C GLU A 188 -7.15 -11.76 -16.97
N ALA A 189 -7.39 -10.45 -16.84
CA ALA A 189 -6.41 -9.41 -17.15
C ALA A 189 -5.14 -9.52 -16.27
N MET A 190 -5.32 -9.72 -14.96
CA MET A 190 -4.21 -9.96 -14.04
C MET A 190 -3.47 -11.26 -14.35
N TYR A 191 -4.15 -12.33 -14.77
CA TYR A 191 -3.47 -13.55 -15.24
C TYR A 191 -2.58 -13.31 -16.47
N ARG A 192 -2.79 -12.23 -17.25
CA ARG A 192 -1.87 -11.81 -18.32
C ARG A 192 -0.65 -11.09 -17.75
N VAL A 193 -0.88 -10.16 -16.82
CA VAL A 193 0.17 -9.46 -16.07
C VAL A 193 1.09 -10.45 -15.34
N TYR A 194 0.54 -11.48 -14.69
CA TYR A 194 1.31 -12.52 -14.01
C TYR A 194 2.18 -13.35 -14.96
N ARG A 195 1.74 -13.62 -16.21
CA ARG A 195 2.62 -14.25 -17.22
C ARG A 195 3.78 -13.35 -17.65
N VAL A 196 3.59 -12.02 -17.70
CA VAL A 196 4.70 -11.07 -17.89
C VAL A 196 5.64 -11.09 -16.67
N ALA A 197 5.08 -11.13 -15.46
CA ALA A 197 5.86 -11.23 -14.23
C ALA A 197 6.76 -12.49 -14.20
N ALA A 198 6.22 -13.65 -14.56
CA ALA A 198 6.98 -14.90 -14.65
C ALA A 198 8.11 -14.83 -15.69
N GLU A 199 7.81 -14.37 -16.90
CA GLU A 199 8.77 -14.27 -18.02
C GLU A 199 9.98 -13.37 -17.67
N PHE A 200 9.73 -12.25 -16.99
CA PHE A 200 10.77 -11.33 -16.56
C PHE A 200 11.30 -11.62 -15.13
N MET A 201 10.84 -12.70 -14.49
CA MET A 201 11.16 -13.10 -13.11
C MET A 201 10.93 -12.00 -12.07
N LEU A 202 9.90 -11.19 -12.27
CA LEU A 202 9.52 -10.06 -11.42
C LEU A 202 8.56 -10.50 -10.30
N PRO A 203 8.79 -10.14 -9.03
CA PRO A 203 7.78 -10.26 -8.00
C PRO A 203 6.63 -9.27 -8.23
N VAL A 204 5.42 -9.61 -7.78
CA VAL A 204 4.22 -8.78 -7.91
C VAL A 204 3.68 -8.38 -6.55
N LEU A 205 3.65 -7.08 -6.23
CA LEU A 205 3.04 -6.55 -5.02
C LEU A 205 1.56 -6.23 -5.26
N LEU A 206 0.68 -6.94 -4.56
CA LEU A 206 -0.78 -6.81 -4.64
C LEU A 206 -1.33 -6.12 -3.39
N HIS A 207 -2.11 -5.05 -3.59
CA HIS A 207 -2.99 -4.52 -2.56
C HIS A 207 -4.39 -5.12 -2.74
N SER A 208 -4.85 -5.88 -1.74
CA SER A 208 -6.19 -6.46 -1.75
C SER A 208 -6.66 -6.66 -0.32
N ASN A 209 -7.78 -6.05 0.08
CA ASN A 209 -8.35 -6.31 1.39
C ASN A 209 -8.87 -7.75 1.46
N ILE A 210 -8.56 -8.45 2.56
CA ILE A 210 -9.03 -9.82 2.82
C ILE A 210 -10.56 -9.88 3.02
N THR A 211 -11.20 -8.77 3.36
CA THR A 211 -12.64 -8.67 3.66
C THR A 211 -13.22 -7.28 3.35
N SER A 212 -14.55 -7.14 3.45
CA SER A 212 -15.25 -5.86 3.45
C SER A 212 -15.17 -5.16 4.82
N LYS A 213 -15.61 -3.90 4.89
CA LYS A 213 -15.71 -3.11 6.13
C LYS A 213 -16.65 -3.70 7.21
N ARG A 214 -17.44 -4.73 6.89
CA ARG A 214 -18.41 -5.36 7.81
C ARG A 214 -18.18 -6.85 8.05
N GLU A 215 -17.71 -7.60 7.05
CA GLU A 215 -17.69 -9.06 7.13
C GLU A 215 -16.56 -9.58 8.03
N ARG A 216 -16.94 -10.27 9.11
CA ARG A 216 -16.03 -10.85 10.12
C ARG A 216 -15.44 -12.21 9.70
N ASN A 217 -15.28 -12.42 8.39
CA ASN A 217 -14.67 -13.59 7.76
C ASN A 217 -13.79 -13.13 6.58
N PRO A 218 -12.86 -13.96 6.07
CA PRO A 218 -11.97 -13.58 4.97
C PRO A 218 -12.71 -13.61 3.61
N LEU A 219 -13.65 -12.68 3.41
CA LEU A 219 -14.61 -12.67 2.29
C LEU A 219 -13.97 -12.73 0.89
N TYR A 220 -12.84 -12.07 0.68
CA TYR A 220 -12.20 -11.94 -0.64
C TYR A 220 -10.96 -12.82 -0.82
N VAL A 221 -10.61 -13.66 0.17
CA VAL A 221 -9.36 -14.45 0.14
C VAL A 221 -9.26 -15.40 -1.05
N GLY A 222 -10.40 -15.87 -1.58
CA GLY A 222 -10.43 -16.68 -2.81
C GLY A 222 -9.81 -15.98 -4.02
N GLU A 223 -9.90 -14.65 -4.12
CA GLU A 223 -9.26 -13.89 -5.21
C GLU A 223 -7.72 -13.99 -5.15
N ILE A 224 -7.16 -14.21 -3.95
CA ILE A 224 -5.72 -14.41 -3.71
C ILE A 224 -5.34 -15.90 -3.82
N GLU A 225 -6.15 -16.82 -3.27
CA GLU A 225 -5.93 -18.27 -3.39
C GLU A 225 -5.91 -18.73 -4.86
N ASP A 226 -6.86 -18.25 -5.67
CA ASP A 226 -6.92 -18.52 -7.11
C ASP A 226 -5.65 -18.03 -7.85
N ALA A 227 -5.21 -16.80 -7.58
CA ALA A 227 -4.05 -16.20 -8.24
C ALA A 227 -2.74 -16.92 -7.86
N LEU A 228 -2.56 -17.24 -6.58
CA LEU A 228 -1.42 -18.01 -6.08
C LEU A 228 -1.37 -19.43 -6.67
N ALA A 229 -2.53 -20.08 -6.82
CA ALA A 229 -2.64 -21.43 -7.39
C ALA A 229 -2.42 -21.46 -8.91
N ALA A 230 -2.88 -20.43 -9.63
CA ALA A 230 -2.75 -20.33 -11.09
C ALA A 230 -1.32 -19.94 -11.54
N HIS A 231 -0.54 -19.27 -10.69
CA HIS A 231 0.78 -18.74 -11.01
C HIS A 231 1.86 -19.11 -9.96
N PRO A 232 2.16 -20.41 -9.76
CA PRO A 232 3.17 -20.88 -8.81
C PRO A 232 4.61 -20.47 -9.19
N ASP A 233 4.80 -19.98 -10.41
CA ASP A 233 6.03 -19.42 -10.98
C ASP A 233 6.24 -17.93 -10.67
N VAL A 234 5.20 -17.23 -10.22
CA VAL A 234 5.25 -15.82 -9.82
C VAL A 234 5.31 -15.70 -8.30
N ASN A 235 6.27 -14.93 -7.79
CA ASN A 235 6.31 -14.55 -6.37
C ASN A 235 5.39 -13.36 -6.10
N PHE A 236 4.46 -13.51 -5.17
CA PHE A 236 3.51 -12.48 -4.78
C PHE A 236 3.89 -11.85 -3.45
N ILE A 237 3.83 -10.53 -3.34
CA ILE A 237 3.89 -9.79 -2.07
C ILE A 237 2.49 -9.27 -1.79
N TRP A 238 1.82 -9.75 -0.73
CA TRP A 238 0.51 -9.23 -0.34
C TRP A 238 0.70 -8.06 0.63
N ALA A 239 0.31 -6.85 0.19
CA ALA A 239 0.39 -5.62 0.98
C ALA A 239 -0.41 -5.76 2.28
N HIS A 240 0.20 -5.35 3.39
CA HIS A 240 -0.43 -5.22 4.71
C HIS A 240 -1.18 -6.48 5.19
N ALA A 241 -0.79 -7.66 4.72
CA ALA A 241 -1.51 -8.93 4.87
C ALA A 241 -3.03 -8.86 4.51
N GLY A 242 -3.40 -7.94 3.61
CA GLY A 242 -4.79 -7.63 3.25
C GLY A 242 -5.61 -6.89 4.29
N THR A 243 -4.96 -6.23 5.27
CA THR A 243 -5.61 -5.33 6.23
C THR A 243 -5.62 -3.88 5.74
N SER A 244 -6.31 -2.99 6.47
CA SER A 244 -6.19 -1.54 6.29
C SER A 244 -6.60 -0.78 7.55
N ALA A 245 -6.19 0.49 7.67
CA ALA A 245 -6.62 1.36 8.75
C ALA A 245 -8.15 1.59 8.77
N THR A 246 -8.83 1.48 7.63
CA THR A 246 -10.30 1.59 7.55
C THR A 246 -10.97 0.31 8.05
N LEU A 247 -10.47 -0.87 7.66
CA LEU A 247 -10.92 -2.16 8.20
C LEU A 247 -10.85 -2.17 9.74
N HIS A 248 -9.77 -1.65 10.33
CA HIS A 248 -9.66 -1.55 11.79
C HIS A 248 -10.61 -0.49 12.39
N ARG A 249 -10.87 0.62 11.71
CA ARG A 249 -11.87 1.62 12.15
C ARG A 249 -13.30 1.08 12.25
N TYR A 250 -13.66 0.06 11.48
CA TYR A 250 -15.00 -0.55 11.50
C TYR A 250 -15.08 -1.91 12.21
N GLN A 251 -13.92 -2.53 12.50
CA GLN A 251 -13.87 -3.92 12.96
C GLN A 251 -12.93 -4.17 14.15
N ASP A 252 -12.17 -3.16 14.58
CA ASP A 252 -11.10 -3.18 15.59
C ASP A 252 -9.94 -4.15 15.26
N LYS A 253 -10.25 -5.44 15.10
CA LYS A 253 -9.30 -6.51 14.79
C LYS A 253 -9.98 -7.61 13.96
N LEU A 254 -9.26 -8.17 13.00
CA LEU A 254 -9.70 -9.32 12.20
C LEU A 254 -9.16 -10.61 12.82
N ASP A 255 -9.87 -11.21 13.77
CA ASP A 255 -9.38 -12.39 14.52
C ASP A 255 -9.11 -13.62 13.62
N PHE A 256 -9.77 -13.71 12.47
CA PHE A 256 -9.52 -14.74 11.46
C PHE A 256 -8.20 -14.58 10.68
N LEU A 257 -7.54 -13.42 10.77
CA LEU A 257 -6.38 -13.07 9.93
C LEU A 257 -5.20 -14.01 10.15
N LEU A 258 -4.79 -14.22 11.40
CA LEU A 258 -3.65 -15.09 11.74
C LEU A 258 -3.89 -16.55 11.30
N PRO A 259 -5.06 -17.18 11.58
CA PRO A 259 -5.42 -18.47 11.00
C PRO A 259 -5.43 -18.50 9.46
N ALA A 260 -5.98 -17.49 8.79
CA ALA A 260 -6.06 -17.43 7.33
C ALA A 260 -4.66 -17.38 6.69
N LEU A 261 -3.79 -16.47 7.17
CA LEU A 261 -2.39 -16.39 6.70
C LEU A 261 -1.61 -17.68 7.00
N SER A 262 -1.85 -18.31 8.15
CA SER A 262 -1.23 -19.58 8.51
C SER A 262 -1.61 -20.73 7.56
N LYS A 263 -2.86 -20.74 7.04
CA LYS A 263 -3.31 -21.66 5.99
C LYS A 263 -2.63 -21.34 4.65
N LEU A 264 -2.68 -20.07 4.22
CA LEU A 264 -2.14 -19.63 2.92
C LEU A 264 -0.64 -19.92 2.79
N LEU A 265 0.15 -19.53 3.79
CA LEU A 265 1.60 -19.75 3.84
C LEU A 265 1.99 -21.24 3.97
N ALA A 266 1.04 -22.12 4.34
CA ALA A 266 1.23 -23.57 4.34
C ALA A 266 0.84 -24.23 3.00
N ALA A 267 0.07 -23.56 2.16
CA ALA A 267 -0.46 -24.08 0.90
C ALA A 267 0.26 -23.54 -0.35
N HIS A 268 0.80 -22.32 -0.29
CA HIS A 268 1.41 -21.62 -1.41
C HIS A 268 2.83 -21.19 -1.05
N ASP A 269 3.86 -21.70 -1.74
CA ASP A 269 5.26 -21.35 -1.45
C ASP A 269 5.70 -20.01 -2.05
N ASN A 270 4.92 -19.47 -2.98
CA ASN A 270 5.14 -18.21 -3.68
C ASN A 270 4.51 -16.97 -3.01
N LEU A 271 3.79 -17.15 -1.88
CA LEU A 271 3.20 -16.04 -1.12
C LEU A 271 4.19 -15.42 -0.12
N TYR A 272 4.42 -14.12 -0.23
CA TYR A 272 5.15 -13.29 0.71
C TYR A 272 4.21 -12.23 1.28
N ILE A 273 4.43 -11.82 2.52
CA ILE A 273 3.59 -10.84 3.22
C ILE A 273 4.42 -9.58 3.50
N ASP A 274 3.93 -8.44 3.01
CA ASP A 274 4.31 -7.14 3.54
C ASP A 274 3.46 -6.86 4.81
N LEU A 275 4.13 -6.44 5.88
CA LEU A 275 3.52 -6.13 7.18
C LEU A 275 3.31 -4.62 7.41
N SER A 276 3.55 -3.78 6.40
CA SER A 276 3.34 -2.33 6.44
C SER A 276 1.88 -1.97 6.76
N TRP A 277 1.66 -0.77 7.28
CA TRP A 277 1.80 -0.59 8.73
C TRP A 277 0.55 -1.02 9.50
N ALA A 278 -0.57 -1.28 8.82
CA ALA A 278 -1.85 -1.62 9.44
C ALA A 278 -1.82 -2.95 10.21
N VAL A 279 -0.85 -3.84 9.94
CA VAL A 279 -0.66 -5.09 10.69
C VAL A 279 0.03 -4.84 12.04
N LEU A 280 0.80 -3.77 12.20
CA LEU A 280 1.63 -3.53 13.39
C LEU A 280 0.80 -3.54 14.68
N THR A 281 -0.29 -2.77 14.72
CA THR A 281 -1.25 -2.75 15.83
C THR A 281 -2.67 -2.93 15.25
N PRO A 282 -3.51 -3.86 15.74
CA PRO A 282 -3.38 -4.64 16.99
C PRO A 282 -2.95 -6.11 16.79
N TYR A 283 -2.12 -6.44 15.80
CA TYR A 283 -1.74 -7.84 15.51
C TYR A 283 -0.33 -8.22 15.92
N LEU A 284 0.70 -7.49 15.45
CA LEU A 284 2.10 -7.79 15.81
C LEU A 284 2.40 -7.34 17.24
N LEU A 285 1.98 -6.12 17.57
CA LEU A 285 2.02 -5.53 18.90
C LEU A 285 0.61 -5.36 19.46
N ASP A 286 0.49 -5.47 20.79
CA ASP A 286 -0.70 -5.12 21.54
C ASP A 286 -0.68 -3.63 22.00
N LYS A 287 -1.70 -3.24 22.76
CA LYS A 287 -1.83 -1.89 23.36
C LYS A 287 -0.72 -1.53 24.38
N ASN A 288 -0.03 -2.52 24.94
CA ASN A 288 1.10 -2.34 25.85
C ASN A 288 2.45 -2.27 25.10
N GLN A 289 2.44 -2.46 23.77
CA GLN A 289 3.62 -2.68 22.91
C GLN A 289 4.31 -4.03 23.15
N GLU A 290 3.58 -5.02 23.68
CA GLU A 290 4.05 -6.40 23.83
C GLU A 290 3.81 -7.19 22.54
N ALA A 291 4.78 -8.02 22.15
CA ALA A 291 4.72 -8.78 20.90
C ALA A 291 3.78 -10.00 21.01
N ALA A 292 2.89 -10.18 20.03
CA ALA A 292 1.91 -11.26 20.06
C ALA A 292 2.52 -12.62 19.69
N ASP A 293 2.56 -13.55 20.65
CA ASP A 293 3.13 -14.91 20.52
C ASP A 293 2.73 -15.63 19.22
N GLY A 294 1.45 -15.55 18.82
CA GLY A 294 0.95 -16.21 17.61
C GLY A 294 1.60 -15.70 16.31
N TRP A 295 1.93 -14.41 16.24
CA TRP A 295 2.64 -13.81 15.10
C TRP A 295 4.15 -14.05 15.18
N VAL A 296 4.73 -13.98 16.37
CA VAL A 296 6.12 -14.38 16.63
C VAL A 296 6.34 -15.83 16.19
N ALA A 297 5.43 -16.74 16.54
CA ALA A 297 5.47 -18.14 16.14
C ALA A 297 5.29 -18.35 14.62
N LEU A 298 4.33 -17.67 13.99
CA LEU A 298 4.11 -17.78 12.54
C LEU A 298 5.32 -17.30 11.73
N ILE A 299 5.90 -16.16 12.12
CA ILE A 299 7.03 -15.56 11.41
C ILE A 299 8.32 -16.34 11.69
N ASN A 300 8.54 -16.84 12.91
CA ASN A 300 9.64 -17.76 13.21
C ASN A 300 9.51 -19.11 12.48
N LYS A 301 8.29 -19.56 12.13
CA LYS A 301 8.05 -20.77 11.32
C LYS A 301 8.37 -20.54 9.84
N TYR A 302 8.08 -19.35 9.30
CA TYR A 302 8.34 -18.99 7.90
C TYR A 302 9.27 -17.76 7.78
N PRO A 303 10.52 -17.82 8.28
CA PRO A 303 11.37 -16.64 8.51
C PRO A 303 11.78 -15.88 7.24
N LYS A 304 11.49 -16.44 6.06
CA LYS A 304 11.85 -15.90 4.73
C LYS A 304 10.68 -15.27 3.98
N ARG A 305 9.48 -15.28 4.56
CA ARG A 305 8.21 -15.02 3.85
C ARG A 305 7.51 -13.71 4.25
N PHE A 306 8.19 -12.90 5.06
CA PHE A 306 7.67 -11.66 5.64
C PHE A 306 8.66 -10.51 5.45
N MET A 307 8.16 -9.29 5.29
CA MET A 307 8.96 -8.05 5.22
C MET A 307 8.19 -6.86 5.82
N ILE A 308 8.89 -5.75 6.09
CA ILE A 308 8.31 -4.48 6.54
C ILE A 308 8.68 -3.35 5.60
N GLY A 309 7.82 -2.34 5.52
CA GLY A 309 8.05 -1.07 4.84
C GLY A 309 7.50 0.10 5.66
N SER A 310 7.59 1.30 5.12
CA SER A 310 7.13 2.52 5.78
C SER A 310 5.71 2.94 5.40
N ASP A 311 5.17 2.43 4.28
CA ASP A 311 3.94 2.95 3.64
C ASP A 311 4.03 4.48 3.39
N GLY A 312 5.23 4.92 3.01
CA GLY A 312 5.52 6.32 2.72
C GLY A 312 4.85 6.77 1.42
N LEU A 313 4.13 7.89 1.45
CA LEU A 313 3.39 8.44 0.29
C LEU A 313 3.88 9.87 -0.01
N GLY A 314 4.71 10.03 -1.04
CA GLY A 314 5.16 11.32 -1.56
C GLY A 314 6.12 12.14 -0.67
N SER A 315 6.31 11.76 0.60
CA SER A 315 7.23 12.43 1.53
C SER A 315 7.97 11.45 2.43
N TYR A 316 9.20 11.80 2.80
CA TYR A 316 10.16 10.87 3.41
C TYR A 316 10.48 11.14 4.89
N ASP A 317 9.95 12.22 5.49
CA ASP A 317 10.30 12.63 6.86
C ASP A 317 9.93 11.60 7.95
N LYS A 318 8.96 10.71 7.68
CA LYS A 318 8.48 9.71 8.65
C LYS A 318 9.00 8.29 8.47
N ILE A 319 9.62 7.94 7.32
CA ILE A 319 9.90 6.53 6.98
C ILE A 319 10.79 5.84 8.03
N ALA A 320 11.76 6.59 8.57
CA ALA A 320 12.64 6.14 9.64
C ALA A 320 11.95 6.04 11.00
N ALA A 321 10.86 6.77 11.24
CA ALA A 321 10.05 6.61 12.45
C ALA A 321 9.20 5.33 12.33
N ASN A 322 8.39 5.22 11.27
CA ASN A 322 7.50 4.10 11.00
C ASN A 322 8.24 2.74 11.11
N LEU A 323 9.41 2.60 10.45
CA LEU A 323 10.21 1.37 10.49
C LEU A 323 10.76 1.04 11.89
N ASN A 324 10.96 2.05 12.76
CA ASN A 324 11.41 1.84 14.14
C ASN A 324 10.27 1.46 15.09
N GLU A 325 9.00 1.65 14.73
CA GLU A 325 7.86 1.17 15.54
C GLU A 325 7.79 -0.37 15.59
N TYR A 326 8.39 -1.06 14.61
CA TYR A 326 8.53 -2.53 14.60
C TYR A 326 9.59 -3.07 15.57
N VAL A 327 10.43 -2.23 16.19
CA VAL A 327 11.58 -2.69 17.01
C VAL A 327 11.18 -3.64 18.15
N PRO A 328 10.10 -3.40 18.94
CA PRO A 328 9.70 -4.34 19.99
C PRO A 328 9.31 -5.72 19.43
N PHE A 329 8.70 -5.76 18.24
CA PHE A 329 8.31 -7.00 17.58
C PHE A 329 9.53 -7.73 16.98
N LEU A 330 10.41 -7.00 16.27
CA LEU A 330 11.65 -7.54 15.72
C LEU A 330 12.58 -8.10 16.80
N ASP A 331 12.52 -7.56 18.01
CA ASP A 331 13.31 -8.02 19.16
C ASP A 331 12.72 -9.26 19.86
N ALA A 332 11.45 -9.60 19.61
CA ALA A 332 10.82 -10.86 20.04
C ALA A 332 11.00 -12.01 19.03
N LEU A 333 11.37 -11.72 17.78
CA LEU A 333 11.67 -12.72 16.76
C LEU A 333 13.02 -13.42 17.00
N ASN A 334 13.18 -14.61 16.44
CA ASN A 334 14.50 -15.25 16.37
C ASN A 334 15.43 -14.47 15.42
N LYS A 335 16.75 -14.67 15.56
CA LYS A 335 17.75 -13.87 14.82
C LYS A 335 17.62 -13.97 13.29
N GLU A 336 17.27 -15.13 12.72
CA GLU A 336 17.07 -15.26 11.27
C GLU A 336 15.80 -14.52 10.84
N ALA A 337 14.69 -14.71 11.55
CA ALA A 337 13.42 -14.04 11.29
C ALA A 337 13.54 -12.51 11.40
N ALA A 338 14.16 -11.99 12.47
CA ALA A 338 14.36 -10.55 12.65
C ALA A 338 15.18 -9.92 11.51
N GLN A 339 16.29 -10.56 11.11
CA GLN A 339 17.15 -10.08 10.01
C GLN A 339 16.50 -10.28 8.62
N GLY A 340 15.65 -11.29 8.47
CA GLY A 340 14.81 -11.51 7.29
C GLY A 340 13.77 -10.41 7.13
N VAL A 341 12.88 -10.27 8.10
CA VAL A 341 11.74 -9.32 8.12
C VAL A 341 12.22 -7.88 7.95
N ALA A 342 13.21 -7.45 8.75
CA ALA A 342 13.68 -6.07 8.70
C ALA A 342 14.34 -5.70 7.37
N ARG A 343 14.90 -6.68 6.63
CA ARG A 343 15.87 -6.39 5.55
C ARG A 343 15.97 -7.48 4.49
N ASN A 344 16.46 -8.66 4.88
CA ASN A 344 17.07 -9.57 3.93
C ASN A 344 16.06 -10.30 3.02
N ASN A 345 14.80 -10.45 3.45
CA ASN A 345 13.79 -11.16 2.68
C ASN A 345 13.38 -10.41 1.41
N PHE A 346 13.19 -9.09 1.49
CA PHE A 346 12.91 -8.25 0.33
C PHE A 346 14.04 -8.33 -0.72
N ILE A 347 15.29 -8.14 -0.29
CA ILE A 347 16.47 -8.23 -1.19
C ILE A 347 16.63 -9.65 -1.78
N ALA A 348 16.32 -10.69 -1.01
CA ALA A 348 16.33 -12.06 -1.48
C ALA A 348 15.28 -12.31 -2.58
N LEU A 349 14.16 -11.57 -2.58
CA LEU A 349 13.07 -11.69 -3.55
C LEU A 349 13.33 -10.98 -4.89
N LEU A 350 14.16 -9.93 -4.91
CA LEU A 350 14.45 -9.15 -6.12
C LEU A 350 15.08 -9.99 -7.26
N PRO A 351 14.80 -9.68 -8.54
CA PRO A 351 15.26 -10.47 -9.70
C PRO A 351 16.78 -10.52 -9.81
N LYS A 352 17.32 -11.71 -10.13
CA LYS A 352 18.77 -11.97 -10.25
C LYS A 352 19.36 -11.66 -11.64
N LYS A 353 18.49 -11.44 -12.64
CA LYS A 353 18.84 -10.90 -13.97
C LYS A 353 18.05 -9.60 -14.16
N SER A 354 18.65 -8.56 -14.74
CA SER A 354 17.89 -7.37 -15.15
C SER A 354 17.08 -7.64 -16.41
N VAL A 355 15.99 -6.89 -16.60
CA VAL A 355 15.11 -6.96 -17.78
C VAL A 355 15.92 -6.91 -19.09
N ARG A 356 16.91 -6.01 -19.21
CA ARG A 356 17.81 -5.97 -20.39
C ARG A 356 18.49 -7.31 -20.69
N LYS A 357 18.92 -8.06 -19.68
CA LYS A 357 19.57 -9.38 -19.89
C LYS A 357 18.59 -10.47 -20.33
N ILE A 358 17.30 -10.30 -20.03
CA ILE A 358 16.26 -11.24 -20.46
C ILE A 358 15.92 -10.96 -21.93
N LEU A 359 15.65 -9.69 -22.27
CA LEU A 359 15.42 -9.23 -23.64
C LEU A 359 16.59 -9.58 -24.59
N ALA A 360 17.83 -9.33 -24.17
CA ALA A 360 19.01 -9.61 -24.99
C ALA A 360 19.19 -11.10 -25.32
N ASN A 361 18.76 -12.00 -24.42
CA ASN A 361 18.80 -13.44 -24.67
C ASN A 361 17.69 -13.87 -25.65
N ALA A 362 16.47 -13.35 -25.49
CA ALA A 362 15.33 -13.72 -26.35
C ALA A 362 15.60 -13.45 -27.85
N HIS A 363 16.34 -12.39 -28.17
CA HIS A 363 16.74 -12.09 -29.55
C HIS A 363 17.82 -13.05 -30.10
N GLN A 364 18.68 -13.61 -29.25
CA GLN A 364 19.72 -14.56 -29.69
C GLN A 364 19.13 -15.92 -30.06
N ASP A 365 18.08 -16.35 -29.36
CA ASP A 365 17.36 -17.58 -29.70
C ASP A 365 16.59 -17.42 -31.03
N THR A 366 16.02 -16.25 -31.33
CA THR A 366 15.31 -16.01 -32.61
C THR A 366 16.21 -15.92 -33.84
N ASP A 367 17.46 -15.48 -33.69
CA ASP A 367 18.44 -15.41 -34.78
C ASP A 367 19.13 -16.76 -35.06
N SER A 368 18.69 -17.85 -34.39
CA SER A 368 19.28 -19.19 -34.48
C SER A 368 18.43 -20.23 -35.24
N LEU A 369 17.35 -19.79 -35.90
CA LEU A 369 16.36 -20.60 -36.64
C LEU A 369 16.24 -20.18 -38.12
#